data_AF-A0A1B7X5C4-F1
#
_entry.id   AF-A0A1B7X5C4-F1
#
_cell.length_a   1.000
_cell.length_b   1.000
_cell.length_c   1.000
_cell.angle_alpha   90.00
_cell.angle_beta   90.00
_cell.angle_gamma   90.00
#
_symmetry.space_group_name_H-M   'P 1'
#
loop_
_entity.id
_entity.type
_entity.pdbx_description
1 polymer ?
#
loop_
_entity_poly.entity_id
_entity_poly.type
_entity_poly.pdbx_seq_one_letter_code
_entity_poly.pdbx_strand_id
1 'polypeptide(L)'
;MTQAWTRKEGKNPKGGLNAKGRASYNKATGGNLKPPAPNPKTEKDAARRKSFCSRMKGMKSKLTSEKTKRDPNSRINKSLRAWNC
;
A
#
# COMPACT_ATOMS: atom_id res chain seq x y z
N MET A 1 -1.84 -23.33 -8.02
CA MET A 1 -2.47 -22.08 -8.51
C MET A 1 -1.93 -20.89 -7.74
N THR A 2 -1.33 -19.91 -8.41
CA THR A 2 -0.88 -18.67 -7.75
C THR A 2 -2.07 -17.76 -7.46
N GLN A 3 -2.13 -17.25 -6.23
CA GLN A 3 -3.26 -16.46 -5.75
C GLN A 3 -3.29 -15.08 -6.42
N ALA A 4 -4.48 -14.50 -6.65
CA ALA A 4 -4.62 -13.27 -7.41
C ALA A 4 -3.77 -12.11 -6.86
N TRP A 5 -3.54 -12.07 -5.54
CA TRP A 5 -2.74 -11.03 -4.90
C TRP A 5 -1.25 -11.08 -5.26
N THR A 6 -0.72 -12.21 -5.76
CA THR A 6 0.65 -12.30 -6.29
C THR A 6 0.71 -12.02 -7.80
N ARG A 7 -0.39 -12.23 -8.52
CA ARG A 7 -0.52 -12.00 -9.97
C ARG A 7 -0.83 -10.54 -10.34
N LYS A 8 -0.61 -10.19 -11.62
CA LYS A 8 -0.90 -8.84 -12.17
C LYS A 8 -2.34 -8.40 -11.95
N GLU A 9 -3.29 -9.32 -12.09
CA GLU A 9 -4.73 -9.08 -11.89
C GLU A 9 -5.12 -8.59 -10.48
N GLY A 10 -4.30 -8.84 -9.46
CA GLY A 10 -4.54 -8.37 -8.08
C GLY A 10 -3.76 -7.09 -7.74
N LYS A 11 -2.89 -6.61 -8.62
CA LYS A 11 -2.12 -5.37 -8.41
C LYS A 11 -2.91 -4.17 -8.93
N ASN A 12 -2.73 -3.02 -8.28
CA ASN A 12 -3.22 -1.75 -8.79
C ASN A 12 -2.04 -0.98 -9.41
N PRO A 13 -2.14 -0.50 -10.67
CA PRO A 13 -1.06 0.27 -11.31
C PRO A 13 -0.72 1.56 -10.55
N LYS A 14 -1.69 2.13 -9.83
CA LYS A 14 -1.52 3.30 -8.95
C LYS A 14 -0.88 2.97 -7.58
N GLY A 15 -0.61 1.69 -7.30
CA GLY A 15 0.06 1.24 -6.07
C GLY A 15 -0.78 0.27 -5.24
N GLY A 16 -0.10 -0.70 -4.60
CA GLY A 16 -0.73 -1.69 -3.71
C GLY A 16 -1.59 -2.74 -4.43
N LEU A 17 -2.47 -3.38 -3.66
CA LEU A 17 -3.43 -4.37 -4.16
C LEU A 17 -4.78 -3.73 -4.49
N ASN A 18 -5.41 -4.19 -5.57
CA ASN A 18 -6.80 -3.84 -5.90
C ASN A 18 -7.80 -4.66 -5.06
N ALA A 19 -9.10 -4.49 -5.30
CA ALA A 19 -10.13 -5.21 -4.54
C ALA A 19 -9.99 -6.75 -4.65
N LYS A 20 -9.78 -7.26 -5.87
CA LYS A 20 -9.56 -8.71 -6.12
C LYS A 20 -8.30 -9.22 -5.42
N GLY A 21 -7.22 -8.45 -5.47
CA GLY A 21 -5.97 -8.75 -4.77
C GLY A 21 -6.16 -8.81 -3.26
N ARG A 22 -6.81 -7.82 -2.64
CA ARG A 22 -7.07 -7.85 -1.18
C ARG A 22 -7.97 -9.01 -0.79
N ALA A 23 -9.03 -9.26 -1.55
CA ALA A 23 -9.92 -10.40 -1.31
C ALA A 23 -9.18 -11.74 -1.39
N SER A 24 -8.34 -11.91 -2.43
CA SER A 24 -7.53 -13.12 -2.58
C SER A 24 -6.50 -13.27 -1.48
N TYR A 25 -5.89 -12.17 -1.00
CA TYR A 25 -4.96 -12.20 0.13
C TYR A 25 -5.69 -12.63 1.41
N ASN A 26 -6.82 -11.99 1.73
CA ASN A 26 -7.61 -12.29 2.92
C ASN A 26 -8.09 -13.75 2.93
N LYS A 27 -8.59 -14.25 1.80
CA LYS A 27 -9.02 -15.65 1.66
C LYS A 27 -7.88 -16.64 1.90
N ALA A 28 -6.67 -16.28 1.48
CA ALA A 28 -5.52 -17.17 1.56
C ALA A 28 -4.83 -17.19 2.91
N THR A 29 -4.78 -16.04 3.61
CA THR A 29 -4.04 -15.90 4.86
C THR A 29 -4.94 -15.85 6.09
N GLY A 30 -6.28 -15.84 5.91
CA GLY A 30 -7.23 -15.53 6.98
C GLY A 30 -7.18 -14.07 7.46
N GLY A 31 -6.55 -13.18 6.67
CA GLY A 31 -6.32 -11.78 7.05
C GLY A 31 -7.52 -10.85 6.80
N ASN A 32 -7.40 -9.60 7.27
CA ASN A 32 -8.37 -8.52 7.01
C ASN A 32 -7.67 -7.27 6.45
N LEU A 33 -7.07 -7.41 5.27
CA LEU A 33 -6.39 -6.33 4.58
C LEU A 33 -7.39 -5.30 4.04
N LYS A 34 -7.41 -4.15 4.69
CA LYS A 34 -8.26 -3.01 4.33
C LYS A 34 -7.63 -2.16 3.21
N PRO A 35 -8.44 -1.44 2.41
CA PRO A 35 -7.93 -0.48 1.42
C PRO A 35 -7.17 0.68 2.09
N PRO A 36 -6.32 1.42 1.35
CA PRO A 36 -5.77 2.70 1.78
C PRO A 36 -6.87 3.67 2.23
N ALA A 37 -6.57 4.50 3.23
CA ALA A 37 -7.46 5.56 3.72
C ALA A 37 -6.87 6.95 3.45
N PRO A 38 -6.79 7.39 2.18
CA PRO A 38 -6.18 8.69 1.83
C PRO A 38 -6.98 9.89 2.38
N ASN A 39 -8.30 9.74 2.47
CA ASN A 39 -9.23 10.70 3.05
C ASN A 39 -9.94 10.02 4.23
N PRO A 40 -9.33 10.05 5.44
CA PRO A 40 -9.88 9.36 6.59
C PRO A 40 -11.22 9.98 7.00
N LYS A 41 -12.24 9.14 7.19
CA LYS A 41 -13.58 9.54 7.65
C LYS A 41 -13.79 9.32 9.14
N THR A 42 -12.92 8.52 9.75
CA THR A 42 -12.99 8.13 11.16
C THR A 42 -11.64 8.32 11.82
N GLU A 43 -11.61 8.46 13.13
CA GLU A 43 -10.36 8.52 13.91
C GLU A 43 -9.50 7.27 13.69
N LYS A 44 -10.12 6.09 13.59
CA LYS A 44 -9.42 4.84 13.31
C LYS A 44 -8.74 4.87 11.95
N ASP A 45 -9.37 5.44 10.93
CA ASP A 45 -8.76 5.63 9.62
C ASP A 45 -7.64 6.67 9.65
N ALA A 46 -7.81 7.76 10.39
CA ALA A 46 -6.78 8.78 10.57
C ALA A 46 -5.54 8.21 11.26
N ALA A 47 -5.72 7.44 12.34
CA ALA A 47 -4.64 6.74 13.04
C ALA A 47 -3.93 5.72 12.12
N ARG A 48 -4.70 4.98 11.31
CA ARG A 48 -4.15 4.02 10.34
C ARG A 48 -3.33 4.72 9.24
N ARG A 49 -3.82 5.83 8.69
CA ARG A 49 -3.08 6.65 7.72
C ARG A 49 -1.81 7.21 8.36
N LYS A 50 -1.89 7.80 9.56
CA LYS A 50 -0.74 8.35 10.29
C LYS A 50 0.34 7.29 10.50
N SER A 51 -0.04 6.13 11.01
CA SER A 51 0.87 5.00 11.22
C SER A 51 1.53 4.55 9.92
N PHE A 52 0.76 4.40 8.84
CA PHE A 52 1.29 4.04 7.53
C PHE A 52 2.27 5.10 6.99
N CYS A 53 1.88 6.38 7.01
CA CYS A 53 2.73 7.47 6.52
C CYS A 53 4.05 7.52 7.28
N SER A 54 4.05 7.44 8.61
CA SER A 54 5.27 7.49 9.42
C SER A 54 6.23 6.34 9.08
N ARG A 55 5.70 5.10 9.00
CA ARG A 55 6.50 3.92 8.67
C ARG A 55 7.09 4.00 7.26
N MET A 56 6.26 4.33 6.28
CA MET A 56 6.66 4.31 4.87
C MET A 56 7.54 5.51 4.51
N LYS A 57 7.32 6.70 5.10
CA LYS A 57 8.24 7.84 4.94
C LYS A 57 9.59 7.56 5.59
N GLY A 58 9.61 6.93 6.77
CA GLY A 58 10.84 6.46 7.41
C GLY A 58 11.60 5.46 6.51
N MET A 59 10.90 4.47 5.96
CA MET A 59 11.48 3.52 5.01
C MET A 59 12.03 4.19 3.74
N LYS A 60 11.30 5.17 3.20
CA LYS A 60 11.73 6.00 2.07
C LYS A 60 13.00 6.79 2.37
N SER A 61 13.15 7.26 3.61
CA SER A 61 14.30 8.08 3.99
C SER A 61 15.54 7.26 4.31
N LYS A 62 15.40 6.13 5.00
CA LYS A 62 16.54 5.38 5.57
C LYS A 62 16.95 4.16 4.76
N LEU A 63 16.00 3.46 4.14
CA LEU A 63 16.22 2.13 3.56
C LEU A 63 16.03 2.09 2.03
N THR A 64 15.63 3.21 1.44
CA THR A 64 15.39 3.31 0.00
C THR A 64 16.53 4.09 -0.64
N SER A 65 17.16 3.51 -1.67
CA SER A 65 18.23 4.18 -2.40
C SER A 65 17.77 5.50 -3.02
N GLU A 66 18.69 6.44 -3.20
CA GLU A 66 18.37 7.79 -3.70
C GLU A 66 17.68 7.74 -5.07
N LYS A 67 18.11 6.84 -5.95
CA LYS A 67 17.46 6.58 -7.25
C LYS A 67 15.99 6.18 -7.08
N THR A 68 15.71 5.20 -6.23
CA THR A 68 14.34 4.67 -6.01
C THR A 68 13.45 5.69 -5.29
N LYS A 69 14.05 6.47 -4.39
CA LYS A 69 13.39 7.54 -3.64
C LYS A 69 12.91 8.66 -4.56
N ARG A 70 13.69 9.00 -5.60
CA ARG A 70 13.38 10.02 -6.61
C ARG A 70 12.46 9.54 -7.73
N ASP A 71 12.45 8.24 -8.05
CA ASP A 71 11.58 7.69 -9.09
C ASP A 71 10.09 7.77 -8.70
N PRO A 72 9.26 8.59 -9.39
CA PRO A 72 7.84 8.76 -9.06
C PRO A 72 7.01 7.49 -9.29
N ASN A 73 7.52 6.52 -10.03
CA ASN A 73 6.89 5.24 -10.34
C ASN A 73 7.36 4.10 -9.44
N SER A 74 8.30 4.35 -8.52
CA SER A 74 8.76 3.35 -7.58
C SER A 74 7.61 2.88 -6.69
N ARG A 75 7.69 1.61 -6.25
CA ARG A 75 6.65 0.98 -5.42
C ARG A 75 6.35 1.80 -4.16
N ILE A 76 7.38 2.39 -3.55
CA ILE A 76 7.24 3.18 -2.33
C ILE A 76 6.52 4.51 -2.60
N ASN A 77 6.84 5.21 -3.70
CA ASN A 77 6.19 6.46 -4.07
C ASN A 77 4.74 6.26 -4.51
N LYS A 78 4.45 5.18 -5.25
CA LYS A 78 3.06 4.79 -5.58
C LYS A 78 2.25 4.49 -4.31
N SER A 79 2.85 3.78 -3.37
CA SER A 79 2.19 3.42 -2.11
C SER A 79 1.91 4.66 -1.23
N LEU A 80 2.89 5.57 -1.09
CA LEU A 80 2.71 6.83 -0.37
C LEU A 80 1.59 7.68 -1.00
N ARG A 81 1.60 7.83 -2.33
CA ARG A 81 0.55 8.56 -3.06
C ARG A 81 -0.85 7.97 -2.85
N ALA A 82 -0.97 6.64 -2.87
CA ALA A 82 -2.25 5.96 -2.63
C ALA A 82 -2.82 6.19 -1.22
N TRP A 83 -1.97 6.52 -0.26
CA TRP A 83 -2.35 6.85 1.12
C TRP A 83 -2.37 8.35 1.41
N ASN A 84 -2.16 9.19 0.39
CA ASN A 84 -2.01 10.63 0.52
C ASN A 84 -0.95 11.00 1.58
N CYS A 85 0.18 10.28 1.53
CA CYS A 85 1.40 10.57 2.27
C CYS A 85 2.40 11.20 1.27
#